data_AF-A0A3N7CUN0-F1
#
_entry.id   AF-A0A3N7CUN0-F1
#
_cell.length_a   1.000
_cell.length_b   1.000
_cell.length_c   1.000
_cell.angle_alpha   90.00
_cell.angle_beta   90.00
_cell.angle_gamma   90.00
#
_symmetry.space_group_name_H-M   'P 1'
#
loop_
_entity.id
_entity.type
_entity.pdbx_description
1 polymer ?
#
loop_
_entity_poly.entity_id
_entity_poly.type
_entity_poly.pdbx_seq_one_letter_code
_entity_poly.pdbx_strand_id
1 'polypeptide(L)'
;MIDTIVLRIQGYEKHKHIVNQIEALNKNTYVKKFIHEDLQNISKTSLFYADSGRILDVSMRSSIHIPSSHYDISVLPNKGRDFIEFNFSIPKYYHSTNVLQFVDQYDLSPSHTFDKLQGILSRFFNEYFTCPPDWNDVEVNRIDLCYNQIFLSKADALRYLDQQRNINIDYARSDDNKFGMYGDTTVMYKTDNYSFKVYHKGTEFKKNDYPKLIKNNPKGLDVQHLMDTADKILRYEITARKGLLNYIFKQKVKDDENTIFNHHFGEIGKLRNKKRNDLVRTAKTPVYTSTSSKVDIFIHKTIENKSFAFHLDSPWERLDSKPADLLDCYSLCFNKELFCHLHSFFWKKVEKYQLGVKMSIVEIHEKIKQNQKDIEVRNELYGRKDKKDQTGLLLTLATLSQYTDVSDLKGILPKATYYRYVKKLQELGIPKHSPDIAIMPPTLDYDMYFFYFGKYHHTFN
;
A
#
# COMPACT_ATOMS: atom_id res chain seq x y z
N MET A 1 -8.71 5.48 -6.91
CA MET A 1 -7.65 4.58 -6.47
C MET A 1 -6.96 5.10 -5.22
N ILE A 2 -6.27 6.25 -5.23
CA ILE A 2 -5.57 6.73 -4.01
C ILE A 2 -6.58 7.32 -3.00
N ASP A 3 -6.52 6.90 -1.74
CA ASP A 3 -7.43 7.37 -0.68
C ASP A 3 -6.77 8.35 0.30
N THR A 4 -5.68 7.94 0.94
CA THR A 4 -4.99 8.74 1.96
C THR A 4 -3.49 8.75 1.67
N ILE A 5 -2.82 9.88 1.90
CA ILE A 5 -1.37 9.99 1.82
C ILE A 5 -0.81 10.64 3.08
N VAL A 6 0.36 10.16 3.51
CA VAL A 6 1.16 10.78 4.58
C VAL A 6 2.50 11.17 4.00
N LEU A 7 2.75 12.47 3.98
CA LEU A 7 3.99 13.07 3.51
C LEU A 7 4.82 13.58 4.69
N ARG A 8 6.14 13.53 4.59
CA ARG A 8 7.06 14.18 5.53
C ARG A 8 7.99 15.10 4.78
N ILE A 9 8.00 16.37 5.14
CA ILE A 9 9.00 17.32 4.67
C ILE A 9 10.19 17.25 5.64
N GLN A 10 11.33 16.77 5.16
CA GLN A 10 12.57 16.63 5.92
C GLN A 10 13.29 17.97 6.05
N GLY A 11 13.98 18.20 7.17
CA GLY A 11 14.67 19.46 7.46
C GLY A 11 13.74 20.51 8.06
N TYR A 12 13.33 20.32 9.31
CA TYR A 12 12.42 21.20 10.04
C TYR A 12 12.91 22.67 10.03
N GLU A 13 14.18 22.92 10.35
CA GLU A 13 14.70 24.28 10.40
C GLU A 13 14.76 24.92 9.00
N LYS A 14 15.06 24.13 7.95
CA LYS A 14 15.02 24.57 6.55
C LYS A 14 13.60 25.00 6.14
N HIS A 15 12.59 24.29 6.62
CA HIS A 15 11.17 24.49 6.24
C HIS A 15 10.34 25.16 7.33
N LYS A 16 10.97 25.90 8.25
CA LYS A 16 10.27 26.55 9.37
C LYS A 16 9.21 27.55 8.91
N HIS A 17 9.37 28.15 7.73
CA HIS A 17 8.38 29.06 7.13
C HIS A 17 7.04 28.37 6.87
N ILE A 18 7.02 27.09 6.51
CA ILE A 18 5.79 26.30 6.32
C ILE A 18 5.02 26.23 7.64
N VAL A 19 5.71 25.95 8.75
CA VAL A 19 5.10 25.90 10.08
C VAL A 19 4.54 27.26 10.47
N ASN A 20 5.30 28.34 10.26
CA ASN A 20 4.85 29.70 10.58
C ASN A 20 3.62 30.11 9.76
N GLN A 21 3.53 29.70 8.48
CA GLN A 21 2.36 29.97 7.63
C GLN A 21 1.14 29.19 8.11
N ILE A 22 1.30 27.91 8.45
CA ILE A 22 0.25 27.07 9.04
C ILE A 22 -0.25 27.69 10.35
N GLU A 23 0.67 28.23 11.14
CA GLU A 23 0.32 28.90 12.38
C GLU A 23 -0.52 30.17 12.12
N ALA A 24 -0.13 30.98 11.14
CA ALA A 24 -0.88 32.18 10.76
C ALA A 24 -2.30 31.88 10.23
N LEU A 25 -2.48 30.73 9.54
CA LEU A 25 -3.77 30.29 9.01
C LEU A 25 -4.73 29.84 10.13
N ASN A 26 -4.22 29.31 11.24
CA ASN A 26 -5.00 28.64 12.28
C ASN A 26 -5.34 29.54 13.48
N LYS A 27 -5.87 30.74 13.24
CA LYS A 27 -6.20 31.70 14.31
C LYS A 27 -7.12 31.16 15.44
N ASN A 28 -7.82 30.02 15.26
CA ASN A 28 -8.82 29.50 16.22
C ASN A 28 -8.73 28.01 16.61
N THR A 29 -7.72 27.23 16.21
CA THR A 29 -7.68 25.77 16.49
C THR A 29 -6.29 25.27 16.88
N TYR A 30 -5.79 25.76 18.00
CA TYR A 30 -4.63 25.17 18.67
C TYR A 30 -5.08 24.40 19.90
N VAL A 31 -4.90 23.08 19.88
CA VAL A 31 -4.97 22.29 21.11
C VAL A 31 -3.57 22.22 21.70
N LYS A 32 -3.20 23.22 22.52
CA LYS A 32 -2.09 23.06 23.47
C LYS A 32 -2.60 22.15 24.61
N LYS A 33 -2.16 20.90 24.65
CA LYS A 33 -2.39 20.06 25.83
C LYS A 33 -1.38 20.47 26.91
N PHE A 34 -1.87 21.13 27.95
CA PHE A 34 -1.11 21.43 29.16
C PHE A 34 -1.30 20.30 30.17
N ILE A 35 -0.20 19.87 30.80
CA ILE A 35 -0.22 19.23 32.11
C ILE A 35 0.91 19.91 32.90
N HIS A 36 0.55 20.54 34.02
CA HIS A 36 1.50 21.03 35.01
C HIS A 36 1.53 20.06 36.18
N GLU A 37 2.71 19.89 36.77
CA GLU A 37 2.99 20.37 38.13
C GLU A 37 4.51 20.45 38.29
N ASP A 38 4.97 21.68 38.58
CA ASP A 38 6.31 22.07 39.04
C ASP A 38 7.52 21.73 38.18
N LEU A 39 7.97 22.70 37.35
CA LEU A 39 9.38 23.06 37.13
C LEU A 39 9.50 24.20 36.09
N GLN A 40 10.48 25.07 36.31
CA GLN A 40 10.64 26.39 35.69
C GLN A 40 10.76 26.37 34.15
N ASN A 41 9.92 27.21 33.52
CA ASN A 41 10.07 27.91 32.23
C ASN A 41 11.12 27.45 31.21
N ILE A 42 11.00 26.21 30.71
CA ILE A 42 11.39 25.88 29.33
C ILE A 42 10.24 25.06 28.73
N SER A 43 9.42 25.69 27.89
CA SER A 43 8.23 25.08 27.29
C SER A 43 8.61 24.04 26.23
N LYS A 44 9.00 22.85 26.67
CA LYS A 44 9.01 21.64 25.84
C LYS A 44 8.11 20.60 26.50
N THR A 45 6.96 20.36 25.89
CA THR A 45 6.07 19.28 26.29
C THR A 45 6.73 17.98 25.82
N SER A 46 7.25 17.16 26.73
CA SER A 46 7.81 15.84 26.41
C SER A 46 7.23 14.80 27.37
N LEU A 47 6.76 13.66 26.85
CA LEU A 47 6.30 12.52 27.63
C LEU A 47 7.51 11.70 28.07
N PHE A 48 7.76 11.65 29.37
CA PHE A 48 8.77 10.77 29.95
C PHE A 48 8.14 9.43 30.33
N TYR A 49 8.64 8.35 29.74
CA TYR A 49 8.22 6.98 30.04
C TYR A 49 9.10 6.43 31.17
N ALA A 50 8.57 6.38 32.40
CA ALA A 50 9.32 5.99 33.59
C ALA A 50 9.85 4.53 33.57
N ASP A 51 9.20 3.66 32.79
CA ASP A 51 9.58 2.26 32.59
C ASP A 51 10.76 2.06 31.63
N SER A 52 10.93 2.97 30.66
CA SER A 52 11.89 2.83 29.57
C SER A 52 12.92 3.96 29.50
N GLY A 53 12.80 4.98 30.36
CA GLY A 53 13.64 6.17 30.35
C GLY A 53 13.53 7.02 29.08
N ARG A 54 12.55 6.73 28.21
CA ARG A 54 12.40 7.40 26.92
C ARG A 54 11.68 8.74 27.09
N ILE A 55 12.27 9.79 26.53
CA ILE A 55 11.65 11.11 26.39
C ILE A 55 11.05 11.18 24.98
N LEU A 56 9.73 11.36 24.89
CA LEU A 56 9.01 11.57 23.64
C LEU A 56 8.52 13.02 23.59
N ASP A 57 9.13 13.84 22.74
CA ASP A 57 8.63 15.19 22.48
C ASP A 57 7.17 15.13 22.00
N VAL A 58 6.28 15.79 22.74
CA VAL A 58 4.87 15.94 22.39
C VAL A 58 4.82 16.96 21.26
N SER A 59 4.68 16.42 20.06
CA SER A 59 4.63 17.18 18.81
C SER A 59 3.33 17.99 18.72
N MET A 60 3.45 19.22 18.19
CA MET A 60 2.30 20.10 17.96
C MET A 60 1.41 19.46 16.88
N ARG A 61 0.13 19.23 17.19
CA ARG A 61 -0.87 18.80 16.21
C ARG A 61 -1.73 20.00 15.83
N SER A 62 -1.63 20.44 14.58
CA SER A 62 -2.52 21.44 14.00
C SER A 62 -3.31 20.81 12.86
N SER A 63 -4.60 21.06 12.79
CA SER A 63 -5.36 20.87 11.55
C SER A 63 -5.29 22.17 10.75
N ILE A 64 -4.89 22.12 9.48
CA ILE A 64 -5.15 23.27 8.58
C ILE A 64 -6.64 23.22 8.26
N HIS A 65 -7.40 24.19 8.79
CA HIS A 65 -8.76 24.42 8.32
C HIS A 65 -8.68 25.19 7.01
N ILE A 66 -8.86 24.49 5.90
CA ILE A 66 -8.87 25.09 4.57
C ILE A 66 -10.19 25.87 4.40
N PRO A 67 -10.18 27.20 4.20
CA PRO A 67 -11.38 27.98 4.00
C PRO A 67 -12.11 27.56 2.72
N SER A 68 -13.42 27.38 2.83
CA SER A 68 -14.29 26.72 1.86
C SER A 68 -13.78 25.33 1.51
N SER A 69 -14.05 24.32 2.37
CA SER A 69 -14.70 23.06 1.96
C SER A 69 -14.21 21.73 2.58
N HIS A 70 -13.03 21.62 3.21
CA HIS A 70 -12.40 20.29 3.36
C HIS A 70 -12.03 19.86 4.80
N TYR A 71 -12.09 18.54 5.02
CA TYR A 71 -12.16 17.79 6.28
C TYR A 71 -10.86 17.69 7.13
N ASP A 72 -10.13 18.80 7.24
CA ASP A 72 -8.87 18.97 7.98
C ASP A 72 -7.66 18.20 7.43
N ILE A 73 -6.61 18.94 7.06
CA ILE A 73 -5.28 18.37 6.82
C ILE A 73 -4.55 18.33 8.15
N SER A 74 -4.21 17.13 8.62
CA SER A 74 -3.44 16.98 9.85
C SER A 74 -1.99 17.32 9.57
N VAL A 75 -1.47 18.32 10.26
CA VAL A 75 -0.07 18.72 10.21
C VAL A 75 0.59 18.52 11.56
N LEU A 76 1.73 17.83 11.55
CA LEU A 76 2.49 17.44 12.72
C LEU A 76 3.97 17.83 12.55
N PRO A 77 4.34 19.07 12.89
CA PRO A 77 5.74 19.45 13.03
C PRO A 77 6.42 18.65 14.15
N ASN A 78 7.57 18.06 13.83
CA ASN A 78 8.38 17.28 14.74
C ASN A 78 9.85 17.74 14.68
N LYS A 79 10.18 18.74 15.49
CA LYS A 79 11.54 19.28 15.59
C LYS A 79 12.56 18.24 16.04
N GLY A 80 12.19 17.33 16.95
CA GLY A 80 13.11 16.32 17.48
C GLY A 80 13.52 15.25 16.46
N ARG A 81 12.67 15.01 15.45
CA ARG A 81 12.96 14.09 14.33
C ARG A 81 13.21 14.81 13.01
N ASP A 82 13.34 16.13 13.05
CA ASP A 82 13.67 17.00 11.92
C ASP A 82 12.73 16.89 10.71
N PHE A 83 11.41 16.82 10.93
CA PHE A 83 10.43 16.82 9.84
C PHE A 83 9.11 17.54 10.15
N ILE A 84 8.31 17.79 9.10
CA ILE A 84 6.91 18.22 9.17
C ILE A 84 6.05 17.18 8.47
N GLU A 85 5.13 16.52 9.20
CA GLU A 85 4.28 15.47 8.64
C GLU A 85 2.90 16.01 8.25
N PHE A 86 2.47 15.73 7.02
CA PHE A 86 1.15 16.03 6.49
C PHE A 86 0.38 14.73 6.29
N ASN A 87 -0.88 14.67 6.73
CA ASN A 87 -1.75 13.52 6.55
C ASN A 87 -3.13 13.99 6.10
N PHE A 88 -3.55 13.57 4.92
CA PHE A 88 -4.86 13.92 4.37
C PHE A 88 -5.38 12.92 3.33
N SER A 89 -6.69 12.97 3.10
CA SER A 89 -7.39 12.13 2.14
C SER A 89 -7.50 12.83 0.79
N ILE A 90 -6.95 12.21 -0.26
CA ILE A 90 -6.97 12.75 -1.64
C ILE A 90 -8.40 12.92 -2.15
N PRO A 91 -9.31 11.93 -2.04
CA PRO A 91 -10.69 12.12 -2.47
C PRO A 91 -11.44 13.19 -1.68
N LYS A 92 -11.18 13.36 -0.38
CA LYS A 92 -11.79 14.48 0.38
C LYS A 92 -11.25 15.83 -0.08
N TYR A 93 -9.95 15.93 -0.35
CA TYR A 93 -9.36 17.14 -0.91
C TYR A 93 -9.89 17.44 -2.32
N TYR A 94 -10.11 16.43 -3.14
CA TYR A 94 -10.49 16.65 -4.54
C TYR A 94 -12.01 16.71 -4.74
N HIS A 95 -12.79 15.95 -3.98
CA HIS A 95 -14.25 15.81 -4.14
C HIS A 95 -15.06 16.17 -2.89
N SER A 96 -14.46 16.64 -1.79
CA SER A 96 -15.13 16.88 -0.48
C SER A 96 -15.68 15.65 0.24
N THR A 97 -15.61 14.46 -0.37
CA THR A 97 -16.07 13.21 0.22
C THR A 97 -15.11 12.08 -0.13
N ASN A 98 -14.97 11.11 0.77
CA ASN A 98 -14.24 9.88 0.47
C ASN A 98 -15.16 8.78 -0.06
N VAL A 99 -16.48 8.99 -0.24
CA VAL A 99 -17.33 8.01 -0.92
C VAL A 99 -16.89 7.88 -2.37
N LEU A 100 -16.61 9.02 -3.00
CA LEU A 100 -15.97 9.12 -4.30
C LEU A 100 -14.51 8.66 -4.20
N GLN A 101 -14.04 7.99 -5.24
CA GLN A 101 -12.67 7.55 -5.41
C GLN A 101 -11.91 8.47 -6.36
N PHE A 102 -10.62 8.65 -6.08
CA PHE A 102 -9.70 9.35 -6.96
C PHE A 102 -9.31 8.50 -8.18
N VAL A 103 -10.19 8.44 -9.18
CA VAL A 103 -10.01 7.74 -10.47
C VAL A 103 -10.36 8.67 -11.61
N ASP A 104 -9.87 8.37 -12.81
CA ASP A 104 -10.23 9.08 -14.03
C ASP A 104 -11.13 8.20 -14.91
N GLN A 105 -12.14 8.80 -15.53
CA GLN A 105 -13.07 8.07 -16.39
C GLN A 105 -12.45 7.68 -17.74
N TYR A 106 -11.48 8.46 -18.21
CA TYR A 106 -10.88 8.30 -19.53
C TYR A 106 -9.60 7.45 -19.49
N ASP A 107 -8.87 7.49 -18.37
CA ASP A 107 -7.63 6.72 -18.21
C ASP A 107 -7.50 6.13 -16.79
N LEU A 108 -7.83 4.85 -16.69
CA LEU A 108 -7.74 4.08 -15.45
C LEU A 108 -6.34 3.48 -15.20
N SER A 109 -5.34 3.82 -16.01
CA SER A 109 -4.00 3.28 -15.86
C SER A 109 -3.34 3.74 -14.55
N PRO A 110 -2.52 2.89 -13.92
CA PRO A 110 -1.77 3.30 -12.73
C PRO A 110 -0.78 4.44 -13.02
N SER A 111 -0.20 4.47 -14.22
CA SER A 111 0.68 5.55 -14.68
C SER A 111 -0.02 6.91 -14.67
N HIS A 112 -1.23 6.98 -15.25
CA HIS A 112 -2.01 8.21 -15.27
C HIS A 112 -2.47 8.62 -13.86
N THR A 113 -2.87 7.65 -13.03
CA THR A 113 -3.23 7.89 -11.63
C THR A 113 -2.06 8.52 -10.85
N PHE A 114 -0.83 8.07 -11.10
CA PHE A 114 0.38 8.63 -10.50
C PHE A 114 0.64 10.07 -10.99
N ASP A 115 0.52 10.32 -12.29
CA ASP A 115 0.69 11.68 -12.85
C ASP A 115 -0.34 12.66 -12.25
N LYS A 116 -1.61 12.24 -12.10
CA LYS A 116 -2.63 13.03 -11.41
C LYS A 116 -2.30 13.27 -9.94
N LEU A 117 -1.75 12.28 -9.23
CA LEU A 117 -1.27 12.47 -7.85
C LEU A 117 -0.19 13.56 -7.79
N GLN A 118 0.82 13.49 -8.65
CA GLN A 118 1.87 14.52 -8.71
C GLN A 118 1.30 15.91 -8.98
N GLY A 119 0.34 16.02 -9.92
CA GLY A 119 -0.36 17.27 -10.20
C GLY A 119 -1.12 17.83 -8.98
N ILE A 120 -1.80 16.97 -8.22
CA ILE A 120 -2.48 17.37 -6.98
C ILE A 120 -1.49 17.84 -5.92
N LEU A 121 -0.41 17.11 -5.69
CA LEU A 121 0.58 17.48 -4.67
C LEU A 121 1.27 18.80 -5.03
N SER A 122 1.61 19.00 -6.30
CA SER A 122 2.12 20.28 -6.80
C SER A 122 1.15 21.43 -6.53
N ARG A 123 -0.13 21.26 -6.90
CA ARG A 123 -1.17 22.27 -6.65
C ARG A 123 -1.32 22.56 -5.16
N PHE A 124 -1.39 21.53 -4.34
CA PHE A 124 -1.49 21.64 -2.89
C PHE A 124 -0.33 22.48 -2.32
N PHE A 125 0.92 22.14 -2.63
CA PHE A 125 2.05 22.89 -2.07
C PHE A 125 2.10 24.34 -2.58
N ASN A 126 1.77 24.58 -3.85
CA ASN A 126 1.76 25.93 -4.42
C ASN A 126 0.59 26.80 -3.94
N GLU A 127 -0.56 26.20 -3.63
CA GLU A 127 -1.75 26.92 -3.17
C GLU A 127 -1.62 27.36 -1.71
N TYR A 128 -1.08 26.49 -0.85
CA TYR A 128 -1.03 26.76 0.60
C TYR A 128 0.29 27.38 1.07
N PHE A 129 1.37 27.30 0.29
CA PHE A 129 2.67 27.80 0.72
C PHE A 129 3.30 28.76 -0.28
N THR A 130 3.68 29.94 0.20
CA THR A 130 4.38 30.94 -0.62
C THR A 130 5.74 30.43 -1.13
N CYS A 131 6.38 29.56 -0.36
CA CYS A 131 7.61 28.89 -0.73
C CYS A 131 7.41 27.37 -0.55
N PRO A 132 7.00 26.65 -1.60
CA PRO A 132 6.79 25.22 -1.53
C PRO A 132 8.10 24.47 -1.24
N PRO A 133 8.04 23.31 -0.57
CA PRO A 133 9.23 22.50 -0.31
C PRO A 133 9.82 21.94 -1.61
N ASP A 134 11.14 21.72 -1.61
CA ASP A 134 11.80 20.92 -2.66
C ASP A 134 11.30 19.48 -2.57
N TRP A 135 10.99 18.86 -3.71
CA TRP A 135 10.51 17.48 -3.78
C TRP A 135 11.54 16.47 -3.25
N ASN A 136 12.82 16.81 -3.29
CA ASN A 136 13.90 16.03 -2.67
C ASN A 136 13.76 15.97 -1.14
N ASP A 137 13.05 16.91 -0.52
CA ASP A 137 12.80 16.91 0.92
C ASP A 137 11.47 16.23 1.28
N VAL A 138 10.60 15.93 0.30
CA VAL A 138 9.25 15.41 0.54
C VAL A 138 9.24 13.88 0.46
N GLU A 139 9.25 13.21 1.62
CA GLU A 139 9.12 11.75 1.76
C GLU A 139 7.65 11.31 1.74
N VAL A 140 7.32 10.32 0.91
CA VAL A 140 6.08 9.53 0.95
C VAL A 140 6.21 8.44 2.02
N ASN A 141 5.79 8.77 3.25
CA ASN A 141 5.89 7.86 4.40
C ASN A 141 4.79 6.78 4.40
N ARG A 142 3.60 7.11 3.88
CA ARG A 142 2.47 6.18 3.70
C ARG A 142 1.59 6.60 2.53
N ILE A 143 1.07 5.63 1.80
CA ILE A 143 0.05 5.82 0.77
C ILE A 143 -0.99 4.71 0.86
N ASP A 144 -2.25 5.08 0.77
CA ASP A 144 -3.37 4.14 0.83
C ASP A 144 -4.05 4.06 -0.53
N LEU A 145 -4.21 2.85 -1.06
CA LEU A 145 -5.00 2.59 -2.27
C LEU A 145 -6.33 1.96 -1.88
N CYS A 146 -7.38 2.29 -2.63
CA CYS A 146 -8.72 1.80 -2.40
C CYS A 146 -9.46 1.46 -3.70
N TYR A 147 -10.41 0.54 -3.59
CA TYR A 147 -11.35 0.14 -4.63
C TYR A 147 -12.76 0.01 -4.03
N ASN A 148 -13.76 0.66 -4.65
CA ASN A 148 -15.17 0.49 -4.26
C ASN A 148 -15.82 -0.56 -5.16
N GLN A 149 -16.16 -1.71 -4.58
CA GLN A 149 -17.03 -2.67 -5.26
C GLN A 149 -18.49 -2.34 -4.92
N ILE A 150 -19.32 -2.12 -5.95
CA ILE A 150 -20.71 -1.67 -5.79
C ILE A 150 -21.66 -2.85 -6.03
N PHE A 151 -22.47 -3.16 -5.03
CA PHE A 151 -23.50 -4.20 -5.06
C PHE A 151 -24.85 -3.61 -5.48
N LEU A 152 -25.82 -4.48 -5.77
CA LEU A 152 -27.18 -4.06 -6.08
C LEU A 152 -27.89 -3.47 -4.84
N SER A 153 -27.61 -4.05 -3.67
CA SER A 153 -28.22 -3.68 -2.41
C SER A 153 -27.23 -3.72 -1.24
N LYS A 154 -27.59 -3.03 -0.15
CA LYS A 154 -26.88 -3.11 1.13
C LYS A 154 -26.85 -4.50 1.73
N ALA A 155 -27.97 -5.22 1.60
CA ALA A 155 -28.07 -6.58 2.09
C ALA A 155 -27.07 -7.51 1.38
N ASP A 156 -26.90 -7.35 0.06
CA ASP A 156 -25.91 -8.10 -0.71
C ASP A 156 -24.49 -7.74 -0.29
N ALA A 157 -24.16 -6.47 -0.16
CA ALA A 157 -22.83 -6.03 0.29
C ALA A 157 -22.47 -6.62 1.67
N LEU A 158 -23.40 -6.55 2.64
CA LEU A 158 -23.16 -7.08 3.98
C LEU A 158 -23.08 -8.61 4.01
N ARG A 159 -23.95 -9.30 3.27
CA ARG A 159 -23.92 -10.77 3.17
C ARG A 159 -22.63 -11.24 2.48
N TYR A 160 -22.16 -10.52 1.46
CA TYR A 160 -20.88 -10.80 0.79
C TYR A 160 -19.70 -10.62 1.75
N LEU A 161 -19.68 -9.51 2.50
CA LEU A 161 -18.64 -9.26 3.50
C LEU A 161 -18.58 -10.33 4.59
N ASP A 162 -19.74 -10.82 5.02
CA ASP A 162 -19.84 -11.89 6.01
C ASP A 162 -19.22 -13.20 5.48
N GLN A 163 -19.48 -13.55 4.22
CA GLN A 163 -18.82 -14.69 3.58
C GLN A 163 -17.31 -14.49 3.42
N GLN A 164 -16.85 -13.26 3.16
CA GLN A 164 -15.41 -12.96 3.10
C GLN A 164 -14.72 -13.14 4.45
N ARG A 165 -15.44 -13.02 5.58
CA ARG A 165 -14.88 -13.34 6.90
C ARG A 165 -14.53 -14.81 7.02
N ASN A 166 -15.41 -15.67 6.53
CA ASN A 166 -15.24 -17.13 6.63
C ASN A 166 -13.96 -17.58 5.90
N ILE A 167 -13.66 -17.00 4.73
CA ILE A 167 -12.39 -17.26 4.02
C ILE A 167 -11.17 -16.94 4.89
N ASN A 168 -11.22 -15.88 5.68
CA ASN A 168 -10.04 -15.41 6.43
C ASN A 168 -9.74 -16.24 7.68
N ILE A 169 -10.76 -16.88 8.27
CA ILE A 169 -10.57 -17.80 9.41
C ILE A 169 -9.63 -18.94 9.01
N ASP A 170 -9.70 -19.42 7.76
CA ASP A 170 -8.89 -20.55 7.27
C ASP A 170 -7.42 -20.21 6.97
N TYR A 171 -7.11 -18.93 6.73
CA TYR A 171 -5.74 -18.47 6.41
C TYR A 171 -4.99 -17.88 7.60
N ALA A 172 -5.66 -17.71 8.75
CA ALA A 172 -5.03 -17.29 10.00
C ALA A 172 -4.16 -18.43 10.58
N ARG A 173 -2.92 -18.56 10.09
CA ARG A 173 -1.92 -19.38 10.79
C ARG A 173 -1.50 -18.67 12.08
N SER A 174 -1.42 -19.46 13.14
CA SER A 174 -1.14 -19.13 14.55
C SER A 174 -0.21 -17.94 14.81
N ASP A 175 -0.67 -17.14 15.76
CA ASP A 175 0.00 -16.34 16.81
C ASP A 175 0.57 -14.93 16.55
N ASP A 176 1.08 -14.56 15.37
CA ASP A 176 1.65 -13.19 15.21
C ASP A 176 0.89 -12.27 14.22
N ASN A 177 0.20 -12.82 13.22
CA ASN A 177 -0.64 -12.04 12.31
C ASN A 177 -2.07 -11.93 12.87
N LYS A 178 -2.29 -10.98 13.79
CA LYS A 178 -3.61 -10.74 14.38
C LYS A 178 -4.57 -10.20 13.32
N PHE A 179 -5.41 -11.08 12.78
CA PHE A 179 -6.66 -10.67 12.14
C PHE A 179 -7.56 -10.06 13.22
N GLY A 180 -7.60 -8.74 13.26
CA GLY A 180 -8.47 -8.02 14.18
C GLY A 180 -9.85 -7.91 13.58
N MET A 181 -10.86 -8.56 14.18
CA MET A 181 -12.25 -8.23 13.88
C MET A 181 -12.54 -6.83 14.42
N TYR A 182 -12.53 -5.82 13.54
CA TYR A 182 -12.99 -4.47 13.88
C TYR A 182 -14.50 -4.38 13.67
N GLY A 183 -15.26 -5.03 14.56
CA GLY A 183 -16.72 -5.08 14.55
C GLY A 183 -17.33 -5.81 13.34
N ASP A 184 -18.66 -5.74 13.25
CA ASP A 184 -19.46 -6.55 12.32
C ASP A 184 -19.48 -6.02 10.88
N THR A 185 -18.71 -4.97 10.56
CA THR A 185 -18.69 -4.34 9.22
C THR A 185 -17.30 -4.18 8.61
N THR A 186 -16.27 -4.83 9.17
CA THR A 186 -14.90 -4.79 8.63
C THR A 186 -14.24 -6.17 8.68
N VAL A 187 -13.44 -6.47 7.67
CA VAL A 187 -12.41 -7.52 7.63
C VAL A 187 -11.07 -6.81 7.56
N MET A 188 -10.12 -7.13 8.44
CA MET A 188 -8.80 -6.50 8.45
C MET A 188 -7.68 -7.53 8.58
N TYR A 189 -6.74 -7.44 7.65
CA TYR A 189 -5.46 -8.12 7.70
C TYR A 189 -4.35 -7.10 7.99
N LYS A 190 -3.55 -7.35 9.02
CA LYS A 190 -2.47 -6.44 9.43
C LYS A 190 -1.15 -7.20 9.46
N THR A 191 -0.14 -6.59 8.87
CA THR A 191 1.27 -6.97 8.99
C THR A 191 2.07 -5.74 9.42
N ASP A 192 3.35 -5.91 9.72
CA ASP A 192 4.25 -4.78 9.99
C ASP A 192 4.42 -3.86 8.77
N ASN A 193 4.32 -4.42 7.57
CA ASN A 193 4.60 -3.73 6.31
C ASN A 193 3.39 -2.99 5.74
N TYR A 194 2.19 -3.55 5.91
CA TYR A 194 0.93 -2.99 5.40
C TYR A 194 -0.27 -3.49 6.19
N SER A 195 -1.38 -2.79 6.05
CA SER A 195 -2.71 -3.29 6.43
C SER A 195 -3.61 -3.34 5.21
N PHE A 196 -4.41 -4.39 5.09
CA PHE A 196 -5.45 -4.55 4.08
C PHE A 196 -6.80 -4.66 4.78
N LYS A 197 -7.81 -3.94 4.29
CA LYS A 197 -9.14 -3.92 4.86
C LYS A 197 -10.19 -4.09 3.77
N VAL A 198 -11.26 -4.78 4.12
CA VAL A 198 -12.52 -4.77 3.37
C VAL A 198 -13.60 -4.31 4.35
N TYR A 199 -14.31 -3.25 4.04
CA TYR A 199 -15.33 -2.72 4.96
C TYR A 199 -16.55 -2.17 4.22
N HIS A 200 -17.68 -2.20 4.92
CA HIS A 200 -18.92 -1.63 4.42
C HIS A 200 -18.88 -0.10 4.51
N LYS A 201 -18.84 0.56 3.35
CA LYS A 201 -18.59 2.02 3.28
C LYS A 201 -19.76 2.83 3.82
N GLY A 202 -20.99 2.39 3.63
CA GLY A 202 -22.19 3.07 4.13
C GLY A 202 -22.22 3.20 5.65
N THR A 203 -21.81 2.15 6.38
CA THR A 203 -21.73 2.18 7.85
C THR A 203 -20.68 3.19 8.32
N GLU A 204 -19.52 3.22 7.66
CA GLU A 204 -18.43 4.15 7.97
C GLU A 204 -18.84 5.60 7.65
N PHE A 205 -19.42 5.81 6.47
CA PHE A 205 -19.88 7.12 5.99
C PHE A 205 -20.94 7.70 6.92
N LYS A 206 -21.97 6.93 7.28
CA LYS A 206 -23.04 7.35 8.19
C LYS A 206 -22.49 7.83 9.55
N LYS A 207 -21.48 7.14 10.06
CA LYS A 207 -20.89 7.43 11.37
C LYS A 207 -19.99 8.67 11.34
N ASN A 208 -19.15 8.81 10.32
CA ASN A 208 -18.03 9.75 10.34
C ASN A 208 -18.22 10.97 9.44
N ASP A 209 -18.70 10.75 8.22
CA ASP A 209 -18.65 11.73 7.12
C ASP A 209 -20.04 12.31 6.77
N TYR A 210 -21.12 11.58 7.05
CA TYR A 210 -22.47 12.10 6.87
C TYR A 210 -22.74 13.35 7.75
N PRO A 211 -22.45 13.36 9.07
CA PRO A 211 -22.78 14.50 9.92
C PRO A 211 -22.04 15.78 9.53
N LYS A 212 -20.78 15.70 9.10
CA LYS A 212 -20.02 16.91 8.77
C LYS A 212 -20.27 17.38 7.33
N LEU A 213 -20.71 16.52 6.40
CA LEU A 213 -21.20 16.95 5.09
C LEU A 213 -22.54 17.68 5.22
N ILE A 214 -23.46 17.20 6.06
CA ILE A 214 -24.70 17.93 6.35
C ILE A 214 -24.41 19.32 6.94
N LYS A 215 -23.40 19.42 7.82
CA LYS A 215 -22.98 20.70 8.41
C LYS A 215 -22.30 21.63 7.40
N ASN A 216 -21.49 21.07 6.49
CA ASN A 216 -20.72 21.83 5.51
C ASN A 216 -20.62 21.02 4.21
N ASN A 217 -21.48 21.37 3.23
CA ASN A 217 -21.53 20.76 1.90
C ASN A 217 -21.09 21.75 0.81
N PRO A 218 -19.81 22.06 0.74
CA PRO A 218 -19.27 23.14 -0.05
C PRO A 218 -19.34 22.92 -1.57
N LYS A 219 -19.36 21.67 -2.01
CA LYS A 219 -19.49 21.29 -3.42
C LYS A 219 -20.93 20.98 -3.82
N GLY A 220 -21.90 21.26 -2.95
CA GLY A 220 -23.33 21.02 -3.24
C GLY A 220 -23.64 19.56 -3.58
N LEU A 221 -22.93 18.61 -2.98
CA LEU A 221 -23.12 17.18 -3.27
C LEU A 221 -24.49 16.71 -2.80
N ASP A 222 -25.13 15.81 -3.54
CA ASP A 222 -26.34 15.14 -3.07
C ASP A 222 -25.97 14.11 -2.00
N VAL A 223 -26.03 14.53 -0.73
CA VAL A 223 -25.61 13.74 0.42
C VAL A 223 -26.48 12.49 0.59
N GLN A 224 -27.75 12.55 0.21
CA GLN A 224 -28.65 11.39 0.29
C GLN A 224 -28.27 10.35 -0.76
N HIS A 225 -28.06 10.77 -2.02
CA HIS A 225 -27.54 9.87 -3.07
C HIS A 225 -26.19 9.25 -2.69
N LEU A 226 -25.28 10.03 -2.08
CA LEU A 226 -24.01 9.51 -1.58
C LEU A 226 -24.21 8.45 -0.50
N MET A 227 -25.13 8.67 0.44
CA MET A 227 -25.46 7.70 1.49
C MET A 227 -26.06 6.41 0.91
N ASP A 228 -27.06 6.54 0.03
CA ASP A 228 -27.76 5.41 -0.58
C ASP A 228 -26.81 4.56 -1.44
N THR A 229 -25.86 5.20 -2.11
CA THR A 229 -24.83 4.50 -2.90
C THR A 229 -23.74 3.92 -2.00
N ALA A 230 -23.29 4.64 -0.96
CA ALA A 230 -22.31 4.14 0.00
C ALA A 230 -22.78 2.89 0.73
N ASP A 231 -24.09 2.79 1.02
CA ASP A 231 -24.74 1.61 1.58
C ASP A 231 -24.69 0.38 0.67
N LYS A 232 -24.30 0.53 -0.59
CA LYS A 232 -24.10 -0.59 -1.52
C LYS A 232 -22.62 -0.93 -1.73
N ILE A 233 -21.70 -0.24 -1.05
CA ILE A 233 -20.27 -0.35 -1.31
C ILE A 233 -19.56 -1.21 -0.27
N LEU A 234 -18.80 -2.19 -0.75
CA LEU A 234 -17.64 -2.71 -0.02
C LEU A 234 -16.38 -2.03 -0.53
N ARG A 235 -15.65 -1.38 0.37
CA ARG A 235 -14.37 -0.76 0.06
C ARG A 235 -13.23 -1.69 0.44
N TYR A 236 -12.41 -2.01 -0.55
CA TYR A 236 -11.09 -2.59 -0.36
C TYR A 236 -10.10 -1.45 -0.17
N GLU A 237 -9.21 -1.58 0.81
CA GLU A 237 -8.23 -0.55 1.15
C GLU A 237 -6.92 -1.22 1.57
N ILE A 238 -5.80 -0.83 0.95
CA ILE A 238 -4.46 -1.19 1.41
C ILE A 238 -3.74 0.05 1.89
N THR A 239 -3.24 0.01 3.11
CA THR A 239 -2.31 1.00 3.66
C THR A 239 -0.88 0.52 3.42
N ALA A 240 -0.20 1.12 2.45
CA ALA A 240 1.20 0.86 2.19
C ALA A 240 2.07 1.77 3.05
N ARG A 241 2.87 1.18 3.95
CA ARG A 241 3.88 1.88 4.74
C ARG A 241 5.26 1.65 4.14
N LYS A 242 6.27 2.34 4.68
CA LYS A 242 7.69 2.17 4.36
C LYS A 242 8.12 0.71 4.16
N GLY A 243 7.63 -0.22 4.99
CA GLY A 243 7.92 -1.66 4.89
C GLY A 243 7.45 -2.30 3.57
N LEU A 244 6.21 -2.04 3.15
CA LEU A 244 5.69 -2.57 1.88
C LEU A 244 6.38 -1.92 0.67
N LEU A 245 6.64 -0.60 0.72
CA LEU A 245 7.37 0.09 -0.35
C LEU A 245 8.77 -0.50 -0.55
N ASN A 246 9.49 -0.72 0.56
CA ASN A 246 10.78 -1.41 0.54
C ASN A 246 10.68 -2.83 -0.03
N TYR A 247 9.66 -3.59 0.36
CA TYR A 247 9.44 -4.94 -0.15
C TYR A 247 9.23 -4.94 -1.67
N ILE A 248 8.36 -4.07 -2.19
CA ILE A 248 8.09 -3.98 -3.63
C ILE A 248 9.34 -3.56 -4.38
N PHE A 249 10.02 -2.51 -3.92
CA PHE A 249 11.26 -2.04 -4.53
C PHE A 249 12.29 -3.18 -4.64
N LYS A 250 12.55 -3.90 -3.52
CA LYS A 250 13.52 -4.99 -3.46
C LYS A 250 13.15 -6.24 -4.26
N GLN A 251 11.89 -6.42 -4.65
CA GLN A 251 11.41 -7.63 -5.32
C GLN A 251 11.07 -7.42 -6.80
N LYS A 252 10.90 -6.17 -7.22
CA LYS A 252 10.36 -5.83 -8.54
C LYS A 252 11.13 -4.75 -9.26
N VAL A 253 11.54 -3.70 -8.55
CA VAL A 253 12.18 -2.53 -9.17
C VAL A 253 13.70 -2.69 -9.23
N LYS A 254 14.32 -3.21 -8.16
CA LYS A 254 15.79 -3.27 -8.06
C LYS A 254 16.47 -4.10 -9.17
N ASP A 255 15.76 -5.02 -9.81
CA ASP A 255 16.33 -5.93 -10.81
C ASP A 255 15.98 -5.50 -12.24
N ASP A 256 15.29 -4.36 -12.42
CA ASP A 256 15.04 -3.80 -13.75
C ASP A 256 16.30 -3.09 -14.27
N GLU A 257 16.94 -3.70 -15.27
CA GLU A 257 18.18 -3.22 -15.89
C GLU A 257 18.06 -1.79 -16.46
N ASN A 258 16.84 -1.33 -16.73
CA ASN A 258 16.58 0.01 -17.27
C ASN A 258 16.48 1.08 -16.19
N THR A 259 16.59 0.71 -14.91
CA THR A 259 16.54 1.69 -13.82
C THR A 259 17.89 2.37 -13.63
N ILE A 260 17.85 3.69 -13.40
CA ILE A 260 19.03 4.49 -13.07
C ILE A 260 19.69 3.96 -11.78
N PHE A 261 18.90 3.35 -10.91
CA PHE A 261 19.39 2.63 -9.74
C PHE A 261 20.40 1.54 -10.11
N ASN A 262 20.11 0.69 -11.10
CA ASN A 262 21.02 -0.38 -11.54
C ASN A 262 22.28 0.13 -12.21
N HIS A 263 22.19 1.24 -12.94
CA HIS A 263 23.37 1.94 -13.46
C HIS A 263 24.30 2.35 -12.32
N HIS A 264 23.77 3.09 -11.33
CA HIS A 264 24.54 3.50 -10.15
C HIS A 264 25.07 2.30 -9.38
N PHE A 265 24.30 1.22 -9.29
CA PHE A 265 24.69 0.00 -8.61
C PHE A 265 25.93 -0.65 -9.22
N GLY A 266 25.95 -0.78 -10.55
CA GLY A 266 27.10 -1.29 -11.30
C GLY A 266 28.35 -0.42 -11.08
N GLU A 267 28.19 0.91 -11.12
CA GLU A 267 29.28 1.86 -10.94
C GLU A 267 29.83 1.89 -9.50
N ILE A 268 28.96 1.80 -8.47
CA ILE A 268 29.37 1.63 -7.07
C ILE A 268 30.23 0.36 -6.93
N GLY A 269 29.83 -0.73 -7.56
CA GLY A 269 30.59 -1.98 -7.59
C GLY A 269 31.99 -1.79 -8.19
N LYS A 270 32.09 -1.10 -9.34
CA LYS A 270 33.36 -0.84 -10.05
C LYS A 270 34.29 0.10 -9.28
N LEU A 271 33.79 1.26 -8.81
CA LEU A 271 34.58 2.27 -8.10
C LEU A 271 35.25 1.73 -6.84
N ARG A 272 34.60 0.79 -6.15
CA ARG A 272 35.13 0.19 -4.92
C ARG A 272 36.20 -0.86 -5.18
N ASN A 273 36.07 -1.64 -6.26
CA ASN A 273 37.12 -2.55 -6.71
C ASN A 273 38.40 -1.77 -7.05
N LYS A 274 38.27 -0.57 -7.66
CA LYS A 274 39.39 0.33 -7.94
C LYS A 274 40.07 0.85 -6.67
N LYS A 275 39.33 1.45 -5.72
CA LYS A 275 39.87 1.91 -4.42
C LYS A 275 40.59 0.80 -3.66
N ARG A 276 40.11 -0.43 -3.79
CA ARG A 276 40.71 -1.56 -3.10
C ARG A 276 41.99 -2.06 -3.77
N ASN A 277 42.08 -2.04 -5.09
CA ASN A 277 43.32 -2.34 -5.80
C ASN A 277 44.41 -1.29 -5.48
N ASP A 278 44.02 -0.04 -5.24
CA ASP A 278 44.94 1.02 -4.82
C ASP A 278 45.44 0.85 -3.36
N LEU A 279 44.57 0.40 -2.45
CA LEU A 279 44.94 0.03 -1.07
C LEU A 279 45.78 -1.26 -0.97
N VAL A 280 45.55 -2.23 -1.86
CA VAL A 280 46.34 -3.47 -1.92
C VAL A 280 47.74 -3.23 -2.51
N ARG A 281 47.92 -2.22 -3.35
CA ARG A 281 49.26 -1.81 -3.84
C ARG A 281 50.16 -1.20 -2.76
N THR A 282 49.61 -0.77 -1.62
CA THR A 282 50.36 -0.15 -0.52
C THR A 282 50.65 -1.07 0.66
N ALA A 283 50.21 -2.34 0.65
CA ALA A 283 50.47 -3.28 1.74
C ALA A 283 50.94 -4.66 1.21
N LYS A 284 52.26 -4.84 1.14
CA LYS A 284 52.89 -6.15 0.93
C LYS A 284 52.86 -6.97 2.24
N THR A 285 51.82 -7.78 2.46
CA THR A 285 51.90 -9.21 2.88
C THR A 285 50.49 -9.80 3.09
N PRO A 286 50.31 -11.13 2.94
CA PRO A 286 49.06 -11.72 2.46
C PRO A 286 48.27 -12.44 3.55
N VAL A 287 46.99 -12.11 3.74
CA VAL A 287 46.05 -13.02 4.43
C VAL A 287 44.62 -12.86 3.87
N TYR A 288 44.18 -13.92 3.19
CA TYR A 288 42.82 -14.44 3.03
C TYR A 288 41.60 -13.49 2.92
N THR A 289 41.02 -13.49 1.73
CA THR A 289 39.66 -13.97 1.37
C THR A 289 39.25 -13.24 0.09
N SER A 290 38.79 -13.99 -0.91
CA SER A 290 38.29 -13.46 -2.18
C SER A 290 37.14 -12.48 -1.94
N THR A 291 37.50 -11.23 -1.92
CA THR A 291 36.70 -10.02 -1.72
C THR A 291 35.56 -9.72 -2.67
N SER A 292 35.33 -10.57 -3.66
CA SER A 292 34.00 -10.66 -4.25
C SER A 292 32.97 -10.94 -3.14
N SER A 293 33.30 -11.81 -2.18
CA SER A 293 32.39 -12.19 -1.09
C SER A 293 32.07 -11.04 -0.12
N LYS A 294 32.99 -10.09 0.13
CA LYS A 294 32.72 -8.98 1.07
C LYS A 294 31.85 -7.87 0.47
N VAL A 295 31.92 -7.69 -0.85
CA VAL A 295 31.09 -6.74 -1.60
C VAL A 295 29.69 -7.30 -1.77
N ASP A 296 29.57 -8.58 -2.14
CA ASP A 296 28.31 -9.32 -2.09
C ASP A 296 27.72 -9.28 -0.67
N ILE A 297 28.54 -9.49 0.37
CA ILE A 297 28.09 -9.38 1.77
C ILE A 297 27.62 -7.96 2.11
N PHE A 298 28.24 -6.87 1.63
CA PHE A 298 27.77 -5.51 1.94
C PHE A 298 26.51 -5.15 1.15
N ILE A 299 26.44 -5.52 -0.13
CA ILE A 299 25.27 -5.33 -0.99
C ILE A 299 24.10 -6.12 -0.45
N HIS A 300 24.27 -7.42 -0.27
CA HIS A 300 23.24 -8.29 0.28
C HIS A 300 22.95 -7.93 1.74
N LYS A 301 23.93 -7.80 2.63
CA LYS A 301 23.63 -7.48 4.05
C LYS A 301 23.22 -6.04 4.32
N THR A 302 23.55 -5.04 3.50
CA THR A 302 23.21 -3.64 3.82
C THR A 302 21.96 -3.21 3.09
N ILE A 303 21.81 -3.52 1.80
CA ILE A 303 20.64 -3.11 1.04
C ILE A 303 19.45 -4.02 1.31
N GLU A 304 19.66 -5.34 1.45
CA GLU A 304 18.54 -6.23 1.82
C GLU A 304 18.06 -5.95 3.24
N ASN A 305 18.94 -5.49 4.15
CA ASN A 305 18.57 -5.26 5.56
C ASN A 305 18.24 -3.80 5.92
N LYS A 306 18.65 -2.80 5.13
CA LYS A 306 18.28 -1.40 5.39
C LYS A 306 16.93 -1.05 4.77
N SER A 307 16.28 -0.05 5.37
CA SER A 307 15.00 0.48 4.92
C SER A 307 15.19 1.86 4.31
N PHE A 308 14.83 1.99 3.03
CA PHE A 308 14.87 3.23 2.27
C PHE A 308 13.69 4.14 2.62
N ALA A 309 13.97 5.45 2.72
CA ALA A 309 12.96 6.50 2.61
C ALA A 309 12.64 6.72 1.11
N PHE A 310 11.40 7.06 0.80
CA PHE A 310 10.95 7.25 -0.59
C PHE A 310 10.47 8.70 -0.76
N HIS A 311 11.22 9.50 -1.49
CA HIS A 311 10.98 10.93 -1.71
C HIS A 311 10.31 11.19 -3.06
N LEU A 312 9.65 12.33 -3.24
CA LEU A 312 9.00 12.67 -4.52
C LEU A 312 10.01 12.97 -5.64
N ASP A 313 11.23 13.39 -5.27
CA ASP A 313 12.42 13.42 -6.13
C ASP A 313 13.59 12.79 -5.36
N SER A 314 14.58 12.25 -6.07
CA SER A 314 15.78 11.72 -5.44
C SER A 314 17.01 11.93 -6.32
N PRO A 315 18.17 12.26 -5.74
CA PRO A 315 19.45 12.26 -6.45
C PRO A 315 19.76 10.91 -7.13
N TRP A 316 19.24 9.79 -6.63
CA TRP A 316 19.42 8.48 -7.24
C TRP A 316 18.81 8.35 -8.64
N GLU A 317 17.86 9.20 -9.00
CA GLU A 317 17.25 9.25 -10.33
C GLU A 317 18.02 10.17 -11.29
N ARG A 318 19.10 10.81 -10.84
CA ARG A 318 19.91 11.68 -11.70
C ARG A 318 21.14 10.92 -12.18
N LEU A 319 21.34 10.86 -13.50
CA LEU A 319 22.47 10.16 -14.11
C LEU A 319 23.82 10.83 -13.79
N ASP A 320 23.82 12.13 -13.50
CA ASP A 320 24.99 12.93 -13.14
C ASP A 320 25.37 12.81 -11.66
N SER A 321 24.51 12.25 -10.81
CA SER A 321 24.81 12.00 -9.41
C SER A 321 26.01 11.06 -9.27
N LYS A 322 26.99 11.45 -8.45
CA LYS A 322 28.16 10.61 -8.22
C LYS A 322 27.78 9.46 -7.29
N PRO A 323 28.07 8.20 -7.68
CA PRO A 323 27.85 7.01 -6.85
C PRO A 323 28.34 7.12 -5.40
N ALA A 324 29.43 7.84 -5.16
CA ALA A 324 30.01 8.03 -3.84
C ALA A 324 29.10 8.86 -2.90
N ASP A 325 28.42 9.86 -3.44
CA ASP A 325 27.54 10.76 -2.68
C ASP A 325 26.22 10.06 -2.31
N LEU A 326 25.89 9.01 -3.06
CA LEU A 326 24.69 8.19 -2.89
C LEU A 326 24.86 7.11 -1.80
N LEU A 327 26.08 6.72 -1.45
CA LEU A 327 26.34 5.64 -0.47
C LEU A 327 25.77 5.89 0.93
N ASP A 328 25.67 7.16 1.31
CA ASP A 328 25.12 7.58 2.60
C ASP A 328 23.64 8.00 2.50
N CYS A 329 23.12 8.13 1.27
CA CYS A 329 21.75 8.53 1.00
C CYS A 329 20.83 7.31 0.86
N TYR A 330 20.08 6.96 1.91
CA TYR A 330 19.04 5.92 1.87
C TYR A 330 17.68 6.45 1.39
N SER A 331 17.70 7.43 0.50
CA SER A 331 16.50 8.12 -0.02
C SER A 331 16.33 7.79 -1.50
N LEU A 332 15.36 6.95 -1.83
CA LEU A 332 14.99 6.61 -3.20
C LEU A 332 13.83 7.48 -3.69
N CYS A 333 13.58 7.52 -4.99
CA CYS A 333 12.39 8.18 -5.52
C CYS A 333 11.15 7.27 -5.37
N PHE A 334 10.03 7.84 -4.92
CA PHE A 334 8.70 7.26 -5.06
C PHE A 334 8.22 7.52 -6.49
N ASN A 335 8.80 6.82 -7.45
CA ASN A 335 8.56 7.04 -8.87
C ASN A 335 7.32 6.28 -9.39
N LYS A 336 7.00 6.51 -10.66
CA LYS A 336 5.85 5.90 -11.36
C LYS A 336 5.91 4.38 -11.37
N GLU A 337 7.09 3.81 -11.57
CA GLU A 337 7.30 2.36 -11.64
C GLU A 337 6.98 1.67 -10.30
N LEU A 338 7.52 2.20 -9.19
CA LEU A 338 7.21 1.72 -7.85
C LEU A 338 5.71 1.80 -7.56
N PHE A 339 5.04 2.88 -7.99
CA PHE A 339 3.59 3.01 -7.87
C PHE A 339 2.84 1.96 -8.69
N CYS A 340 3.22 1.70 -9.95
CA CYS A 340 2.63 0.68 -10.80
C CYS A 340 2.75 -0.73 -10.20
N HIS A 341 3.90 -1.05 -9.59
CA HIS A 341 4.07 -2.32 -8.89
C HIS A 341 3.26 -2.39 -7.59
N LEU A 342 3.14 -1.29 -6.85
CA LEU A 342 2.26 -1.20 -5.68
C LEU A 342 0.79 -1.39 -6.07
N HIS A 343 0.35 -0.77 -7.15
CA HIS A 343 -0.98 -0.93 -7.72
C HIS A 343 -1.25 -2.38 -8.11
N SER A 344 -0.30 -3.03 -8.79
CA SER A 344 -0.38 -4.45 -9.13
C SER A 344 -0.47 -5.34 -7.89
N PHE A 345 0.30 -5.02 -6.84
CA PHE A 345 0.23 -5.74 -5.56
C PHE A 345 -1.14 -5.58 -4.90
N PHE A 346 -1.73 -4.37 -4.96
CA PHE A 346 -3.06 -4.10 -4.44
C PHE A 346 -4.14 -4.93 -5.14
N TRP A 347 -4.15 -4.98 -6.48
CA TRP A 347 -5.14 -5.76 -7.22
C TRP A 347 -5.06 -7.25 -6.96
N LYS A 348 -3.84 -7.81 -6.86
CA LYS A 348 -3.65 -9.20 -6.43
C LYS A 348 -4.25 -9.48 -5.05
N LYS A 349 -4.28 -8.48 -4.16
CA LYS A 349 -4.99 -8.59 -2.88
C LYS A 349 -6.50 -8.48 -3.05
N VAL A 350 -7.00 -7.54 -3.86
CA VAL A 350 -8.44 -7.44 -4.15
C VAL A 350 -8.98 -8.75 -4.72
N GLU A 351 -8.30 -9.33 -5.71
CA GLU A 351 -8.63 -10.62 -6.33
C GLU A 351 -8.63 -11.77 -5.33
N LYS A 352 -7.60 -11.84 -4.47
CA LYS A 352 -7.51 -12.88 -3.43
C LYS A 352 -8.71 -12.86 -2.47
N TYR A 353 -9.29 -11.70 -2.23
CA TYR A 353 -10.43 -11.53 -1.33
C TYR A 353 -11.77 -11.52 -2.09
N GLN A 354 -11.78 -11.67 -3.41
CA GLN A 354 -13.02 -11.96 -4.10
C GLN A 354 -13.49 -13.34 -3.67
N LEU A 355 -14.79 -13.43 -3.39
CA LEU A 355 -15.40 -14.73 -3.25
C LEU A 355 -15.42 -15.38 -4.64
N GLY A 356 -14.93 -16.62 -4.71
CA GLY A 356 -14.92 -17.35 -5.96
C GLY A 356 -16.35 -17.51 -6.48
N VAL A 357 -16.63 -16.98 -7.66
CA VAL A 357 -17.69 -17.55 -8.50
C VAL A 357 -17.30 -19.00 -8.70
N LYS A 358 -18.24 -19.93 -8.47
CA LYS A 358 -18.02 -21.34 -8.77
C LYS A 358 -17.45 -21.43 -10.18
N MET A 359 -16.24 -21.94 -10.30
CA MET A 359 -15.61 -22.12 -11.60
C MET A 359 -16.39 -23.20 -12.36
N SER A 360 -16.73 -22.91 -13.60
CA SER A 360 -17.23 -23.93 -14.52
C SER A 360 -16.15 -25.00 -14.73
N ILE A 361 -16.59 -26.21 -15.08
CA ILE A 361 -15.68 -27.32 -15.40
C ILE A 361 -14.71 -26.93 -16.53
N VAL A 362 -15.18 -26.09 -17.48
CA VAL A 362 -14.38 -25.59 -18.59
C VAL A 362 -13.25 -24.68 -18.10
N GLU A 363 -13.54 -23.70 -17.24
CA GLU A 363 -12.52 -22.80 -16.67
C GLU A 363 -11.49 -23.55 -15.82
N ILE A 364 -11.94 -24.54 -15.04
CA ILE A 364 -11.02 -25.40 -14.26
C ILE A 364 -10.06 -26.13 -15.21
N HIS A 365 -10.60 -26.72 -16.27
CA HIS A 365 -9.82 -27.44 -17.26
C HIS A 365 -8.83 -26.54 -18.01
N GLU A 366 -9.23 -25.32 -18.37
CA GLU A 366 -8.34 -24.32 -18.98
C GLU A 366 -7.19 -23.93 -18.05
N LYS A 367 -7.45 -23.69 -16.76
CA LYS A 367 -6.38 -23.43 -15.78
C LYS A 367 -5.41 -24.59 -15.64
N ILE A 368 -5.91 -25.83 -15.64
CA ILE A 368 -5.06 -27.02 -15.59
C ILE A 368 -4.17 -27.09 -16.82
N LYS A 369 -4.73 -26.87 -18.02
CA LYS A 369 -3.98 -26.84 -19.28
C LYS A 369 -2.94 -25.74 -19.32
N GLN A 370 -3.27 -24.53 -18.87
CA GLN A 370 -2.32 -23.42 -18.85
C GLN A 370 -1.14 -23.73 -17.91
N ASN A 371 -1.41 -24.23 -16.71
CA ASN A 371 -0.35 -24.59 -15.78
C ASN A 371 0.52 -25.76 -16.30
N GLN A 372 -0.05 -26.67 -17.09
CA GLN A 372 0.73 -27.71 -17.77
C GLN A 372 1.69 -27.12 -18.80
N LYS A 373 1.22 -26.22 -19.67
CA LYS A 373 2.08 -25.50 -20.62
C LYS A 373 3.20 -24.76 -19.90
N ASP A 374 2.89 -24.09 -18.80
CA ASP A 374 3.89 -23.37 -18.00
C ASP A 374 4.92 -24.30 -17.34
N ILE A 375 4.53 -25.55 -17.05
CA ILE A 375 5.42 -26.60 -16.54
C ILE A 375 6.26 -27.18 -17.66
N GLU A 376 5.69 -27.43 -18.83
CA GLU A 376 6.39 -27.92 -20.03
C GLU A 376 7.52 -26.96 -20.42
N VAL A 377 7.21 -25.67 -20.57
CA VAL A 377 8.23 -24.63 -20.85
C VAL A 377 9.33 -24.62 -19.78
N ARG A 378 8.97 -24.78 -18.50
CA ARG A 378 9.98 -24.87 -17.42
C ARG A 378 10.79 -26.17 -17.50
N ASN A 379 10.17 -27.30 -17.81
CA ASN A 379 10.86 -28.59 -17.92
C ASN A 379 11.83 -28.60 -19.10
N GLU A 380 11.47 -27.99 -20.23
CA GLU A 380 12.34 -27.78 -21.39
C GLU A 380 13.58 -26.95 -21.00
N LEU A 381 13.39 -25.85 -20.27
CA LEU A 381 14.50 -25.00 -19.80
C LEU A 381 15.44 -25.70 -18.81
N TYR A 382 14.93 -26.62 -17.98
CA TYR A 382 15.70 -27.25 -16.89
C TYR A 382 16.00 -28.74 -17.10
N GLY A 383 15.70 -29.31 -18.27
CA GLY A 383 15.99 -30.71 -18.62
C GLY A 383 15.34 -31.74 -17.68
N ARG A 384 14.14 -31.46 -17.15
CA ARG A 384 13.44 -32.37 -16.23
C ARG A 384 12.53 -33.33 -16.98
N LYS A 385 12.54 -34.62 -16.58
CA LYS A 385 11.62 -35.64 -17.10
C LYS A 385 10.18 -35.39 -16.65
N ASP A 386 9.24 -35.59 -17.56
CA ASP A 386 7.82 -35.42 -17.30
C ASP A 386 7.29 -36.41 -16.26
N LYS A 387 6.47 -35.88 -15.36
CA LYS A 387 5.66 -36.69 -14.45
C LYS A 387 4.37 -37.10 -15.14
N LYS A 388 3.91 -38.31 -14.82
CA LYS A 388 2.65 -38.92 -15.28
C LYS A 388 1.50 -37.90 -15.23
N ASP A 389 0.72 -37.85 -16.31
CA ASP A 389 -0.45 -36.97 -16.42
C ASP A 389 -1.45 -37.24 -15.28
N GLN A 390 -1.76 -36.20 -14.52
CA GLN A 390 -2.73 -36.23 -13.41
C GLN A 390 -3.93 -35.32 -13.68
N THR A 391 -4.16 -34.93 -14.94
CA THR A 391 -5.25 -34.00 -15.34
C THR A 391 -6.60 -34.44 -14.82
N GLY A 392 -6.99 -35.70 -15.09
CA GLY A 392 -8.31 -36.21 -14.70
C GLY A 392 -8.55 -36.15 -13.19
N LEU A 393 -7.56 -36.55 -12.39
CA LEU A 393 -7.68 -36.50 -10.92
C LEU A 393 -7.75 -35.06 -10.40
N LEU A 394 -6.96 -34.16 -10.99
CA LEU A 394 -6.94 -32.75 -10.59
C LEU A 394 -8.25 -32.05 -10.98
N LEU A 395 -8.81 -32.39 -12.14
CA LEU A 395 -10.12 -31.92 -12.59
C LEU A 395 -11.24 -32.38 -11.65
N THR A 396 -11.24 -33.65 -11.23
CA THR A 396 -12.22 -34.18 -10.27
C THR A 396 -12.11 -33.47 -8.91
N LEU A 397 -10.90 -33.35 -8.37
CA LEU A 397 -10.67 -32.68 -7.09
C LEU A 397 -11.03 -31.19 -7.14
N ALA A 398 -10.70 -30.51 -8.23
CA ALA A 398 -11.07 -29.12 -8.44
C ALA A 398 -12.58 -28.96 -8.57
N THR A 399 -13.27 -29.86 -9.29
CA THR A 399 -14.73 -29.85 -9.38
C THR A 399 -15.37 -30.08 -8.02
N LEU A 400 -14.88 -31.06 -7.25
CA LEU A 400 -15.36 -31.31 -5.88
C LEU A 400 -15.20 -30.07 -4.99
N SER A 401 -14.07 -29.36 -5.07
CA SER A 401 -13.85 -28.13 -4.30
C SER A 401 -14.85 -27.01 -4.56
N GLN A 402 -15.60 -27.08 -5.66
CA GLN A 402 -16.67 -26.12 -5.98
C GLN A 402 -17.98 -26.41 -5.23
N TYR A 403 -18.14 -27.63 -4.70
CA TYR A 403 -19.39 -28.08 -4.07
C TYR A 403 -19.21 -28.60 -2.63
N THR A 404 -18.00 -29.02 -2.26
CA THR A 404 -17.67 -29.51 -0.92
C THR A 404 -16.32 -28.93 -0.45
N ASP A 405 -16.07 -28.91 0.85
CA ASP A 405 -14.73 -28.61 1.36
C ASP A 405 -13.81 -29.82 1.11
N VAL A 406 -12.73 -29.61 0.36
CA VAL A 406 -11.71 -30.65 0.13
C VAL A 406 -11.09 -31.14 1.45
N SER A 407 -11.19 -30.37 2.52
CA SER A 407 -10.77 -30.76 3.87
C SER A 407 -11.52 -31.98 4.42
N ASP A 408 -12.72 -32.28 3.91
CA ASP A 408 -13.45 -33.51 4.27
C ASP A 408 -12.72 -34.79 3.82
N LEU A 409 -11.79 -34.67 2.87
CA LEU A 409 -10.91 -35.77 2.45
C LEU A 409 -9.78 -36.06 3.44
N LYS A 410 -9.62 -35.22 4.48
CA LYS A 410 -8.60 -35.38 5.51
C LYS A 410 -8.96 -36.57 6.41
N GLY A 411 -8.12 -37.61 6.40
CA GLY A 411 -8.37 -38.87 7.10
C GLY A 411 -8.84 -39.99 6.18
N ILE A 412 -9.41 -39.64 5.02
CA ILE A 412 -9.68 -40.60 3.93
C ILE A 412 -8.41 -40.81 3.10
N LEU A 413 -7.74 -39.71 2.74
CA LEU A 413 -6.49 -39.76 1.98
C LEU A 413 -5.25 -39.82 2.90
N PRO A 414 -4.15 -40.48 2.47
CA PRO A 414 -2.88 -40.36 3.16
C PRO A 414 -2.47 -38.89 3.30
N LYS A 415 -1.98 -38.51 4.49
CA LYS A 415 -1.66 -37.12 4.85
C LYS A 415 -0.80 -36.41 3.80
N ALA A 416 0.27 -37.07 3.33
CA ALA A 416 1.17 -36.52 2.31
C ALA A 416 0.45 -36.27 0.97
N THR A 417 -0.44 -37.17 0.58
CA THR A 417 -1.24 -37.08 -0.64
C THR A 417 -2.24 -35.93 -0.57
N TYR A 418 -2.95 -35.79 0.55
CA TYR A 418 -3.89 -34.69 0.78
C TYR A 418 -3.20 -33.32 0.63
N TYR A 419 -2.10 -33.10 1.37
CA TYR A 419 -1.41 -31.81 1.32
C TYR A 419 -0.80 -31.52 -0.05
N ARG A 420 -0.37 -32.56 -0.79
CA ARG A 420 0.08 -32.42 -2.17
C ARG A 420 -1.04 -31.93 -3.09
N TYR A 421 -2.25 -32.45 -2.95
CA TYR A 421 -3.39 -32.01 -3.77
C TYR A 421 -3.87 -30.61 -3.42
N VAL A 422 -3.97 -30.30 -2.12
CA VAL A 422 -4.26 -28.94 -1.66
C VAL A 422 -3.26 -27.94 -2.26
N LYS A 423 -1.96 -28.25 -2.22
CA LYS A 423 -0.93 -27.40 -2.79
C LYS A 423 -1.12 -27.21 -4.30
N LYS A 424 -1.43 -28.28 -5.04
CA LYS A 424 -1.71 -28.19 -6.49
C LYS A 424 -2.94 -27.34 -6.81
N LEU A 425 -4.03 -27.47 -6.05
CA LEU A 425 -5.22 -26.62 -6.23
C LEU A 425 -4.87 -25.15 -5.95
N GLN A 426 -4.09 -24.87 -4.91
CA GLN A 426 -3.60 -23.53 -4.61
C GLN A 426 -2.70 -22.96 -5.72
N GLU A 427 -1.82 -23.77 -6.30
CA GLU A 427 -0.99 -23.39 -7.45
C GLU A 427 -1.83 -23.06 -8.68
N LEU A 428 -2.96 -23.73 -8.87
CA LEU A 428 -3.96 -23.41 -9.91
C LEU A 428 -4.87 -22.22 -9.55
N GLY A 429 -4.72 -21.64 -8.36
CA GLY A 429 -5.62 -20.60 -7.86
C GLY A 429 -7.07 -21.09 -7.70
N ILE A 430 -7.25 -22.37 -7.36
CA ILE A 430 -8.54 -22.98 -7.04
C ILE A 430 -8.64 -23.08 -5.52
N PRO A 431 -9.64 -22.47 -4.87
CA PRO A 431 -9.78 -22.53 -3.43
C PRO A 431 -10.16 -23.96 -2.98
N LYS A 432 -9.89 -24.29 -1.71
CA LYS A 432 -10.25 -25.61 -1.14
C LYS A 432 -11.76 -25.81 -1.04
N HIS A 433 -12.47 -24.70 -0.92
CA HIS A 433 -13.91 -24.63 -0.82
C HIS A 433 -14.33 -23.35 -1.53
N SER A 434 -15.28 -23.47 -2.45
CA SER A 434 -15.98 -22.32 -3.01
C SER A 434 -17.33 -22.22 -2.29
N PRO A 435 -17.53 -21.26 -1.38
CA PRO A 435 -18.78 -21.14 -0.67
C PRO A 435 -19.92 -20.95 -1.68
N ASP A 436 -21.07 -21.59 -1.41
CA ASP A 436 -22.25 -21.44 -2.25
C ASP A 436 -22.86 -20.06 -2.02
N ILE A 437 -22.38 -19.08 -2.78
CA ILE A 437 -22.78 -17.70 -2.60
C ILE A 437 -23.87 -17.42 -3.60
N ALA A 438 -25.09 -17.25 -3.10
CA ALA A 438 -26.23 -16.76 -3.87
C ALA A 438 -26.06 -15.31 -4.40
N ILE A 439 -24.92 -14.68 -4.10
CA ILE A 439 -24.55 -13.34 -4.53
C ILE A 439 -23.51 -13.45 -5.63
N MET A 440 -23.89 -13.07 -6.84
CA MET A 440 -22.91 -12.88 -7.90
C MET A 440 -22.02 -11.68 -7.52
N PRO A 441 -20.69 -11.85 -7.38
CA PRO A 441 -19.81 -10.72 -7.15
C PRO A 441 -19.91 -9.74 -8.32
N PRO A 442 -19.99 -8.43 -8.05
CA PRO A 442 -19.84 -7.43 -9.10
C PRO A 442 -18.49 -7.59 -9.81
N THR A 443 -18.47 -7.26 -11.11
CA THR A 443 -17.24 -7.26 -11.90
C THR A 443 -16.18 -6.33 -11.27
N LEU A 444 -14.91 -6.69 -11.42
CA LEU A 444 -13.78 -5.91 -10.92
C LEU A 444 -13.37 -4.82 -11.92
N ASP A 445 -14.31 -3.93 -12.21
CA ASP A 445 -14.10 -2.78 -13.08
C ASP A 445 -14.64 -1.50 -12.41
N TYR A 446 -14.75 -0.42 -13.18
CA TYR A 446 -15.28 0.86 -12.72
C TYR A 446 -16.60 1.23 -13.39
N ASP A 447 -17.24 0.32 -14.13
CA ASP A 447 -18.43 0.64 -14.92
C ASP A 447 -19.59 1.01 -13.99
N MET A 448 -19.83 0.16 -12.98
CA MET A 448 -20.82 0.46 -11.93
C MET A 448 -20.46 1.72 -11.14
N TYR A 449 -19.17 1.96 -10.91
CA TYR A 449 -18.71 3.16 -10.22
C TYR A 449 -19.07 4.43 -11.02
N PHE A 450 -18.76 4.47 -12.30
CA PHE A 450 -19.09 5.62 -13.15
C PHE A 450 -20.58 5.73 -13.47
N PHE A 451 -21.33 4.62 -13.48
CA PHE A 451 -22.78 4.66 -13.55
C PHE A 451 -23.39 5.44 -12.38
N TYR A 452 -22.95 5.17 -11.15
CA TYR A 452 -23.50 5.86 -9.96
C TYR A 452 -22.89 7.25 -9.70
N PHE A 453 -21.63 7.46 -10.08
CA PHE A 453 -20.87 8.65 -9.70
C PHE A 453 -20.38 9.52 -10.86
N GLY A 454 -20.60 9.14 -12.12
CA GLY A 454 -20.08 9.85 -13.30
C GLY A 454 -20.44 11.34 -13.30
N LYS A 455 -21.65 11.70 -12.84
CA LYS A 455 -22.09 13.10 -12.71
C LYS A 455 -21.18 13.98 -11.82
N TYR A 456 -20.41 13.38 -10.90
CA TYR A 456 -19.47 14.09 -10.02
C TYR A 456 -18.04 14.18 -10.58
N HIS A 457 -17.74 13.50 -11.69
CA HIS A 457 -16.42 13.52 -12.34
C HIS A 457 -16.34 14.52 -13.50
N HIS A 458 -17.47 14.87 -14.12
CA HIS A 458 -17.51 15.77 -15.29
C HIS A 458 -17.38 17.27 -14.96
N THR A 459 -17.45 17.66 -13.69
CA THR A 459 -17.65 19.07 -13.29
C THR A 459 -16.38 19.91 -13.14
N PHE A 460 -15.18 19.38 -13.39
CA PHE A 460 -13.94 20.10 -13.07
C PHE A 460 -12.83 19.86 -14.11
N ASN A 461 -13.00 20.46 -15.30
CA ASN A 461 -11.88 20.83 -16.18
C ASN A 461 -11.41 22.23 -15.84
#